data_AF-A0A7S0N748-F1
#
_entry.id   AF-A0A7S0N748-F1
#
_cell.length_a   1.000
_cell.length_b   1.000
_cell.length_c   1.000
_cell.angle_alpha   90.00
_cell.angle_beta   90.00
_cell.angle_gamma   90.00
#
_symmetry.space_group_name_H-M   'P 1'
#
loop_
_entity.id
_entity.type
_entity.pdbx_description
1 polymer ?
#
loop_
_entity_poly.entity_id
_entity_poly.type
_entity_poly.pdbx_seq_one_letter_code
_entity_poly.pdbx_strand_id
1 'polypeptide(L)'
;KEAMRNGELGMLPKVPCHNDYMPANWVWGRLKGDQEPKLWLIDFEYGAIGDRFFDLANFSINSALQEKHDEEMLDCYFGAGKWGPEHMARVKLYKVVSDLRESLWSYVQWGVSTTCSQEFYEEYGVKCFDRFTAAAATPQFEAALAGVSDGCTATSGK
;
A
#
# COMPACT_ATOMS: atom_id res chain seq x y z
N LYS A 1 0.35 12.63 -28.76
CA LYS A 1 0.56 13.88 -28.00
C LYS A 1 0.55 13.68 -26.48
N GLU A 2 0.69 12.47 -25.94
CA GLU A 2 0.93 12.28 -24.49
C GLU A 2 1.84 11.08 -24.16
N ALA A 3 2.59 10.56 -25.15
CA ALA A 3 3.72 9.64 -24.91
C ALA A 3 4.91 10.31 -24.19
N MET A 4 4.72 11.50 -23.63
CA MET A 4 5.74 12.40 -23.09
C MET A 4 5.15 13.22 -21.94
N ARG A 5 4.85 12.56 -20.84
CA ARG A 5 4.80 13.24 -19.54
C ARG A 5 5.34 12.33 -18.43
N ASN A 6 6.56 11.87 -18.71
CA ASN A 6 7.61 11.49 -17.77
C ASN A 6 7.47 10.13 -17.05
N GLY A 7 8.22 9.16 -17.57
CA GLY A 7 8.52 7.90 -16.90
C GLY A 7 9.16 6.86 -17.82
N GLU A 8 10.10 7.24 -18.68
CA GLU A 8 10.99 6.25 -19.29
C GLU A 8 11.74 5.53 -18.16
N LEU A 9 11.73 4.18 -18.21
CA LEU A 9 12.12 3.18 -17.17
C LEU A 9 10.99 2.72 -16.25
N GLY A 10 10.18 1.73 -16.65
CA GLY A 10 9.51 0.75 -15.76
C GLY A 10 8.78 1.25 -14.51
N MET A 11 8.51 2.55 -14.40
CA MET A 11 8.02 3.23 -13.22
C MET A 11 6.69 3.85 -13.58
N LEU A 12 5.63 3.30 -12.99
CA LEU A 12 4.29 3.82 -13.14
C LEU A 12 4.24 5.27 -12.62
N PRO A 13 3.37 6.12 -13.20
CA PRO A 13 3.34 7.53 -12.85
C PRO A 13 2.96 7.69 -11.38
N LYS A 14 3.74 8.54 -10.69
CA LYS A 14 3.47 8.92 -9.30
C LYS A 14 2.16 9.72 -9.24
N VAL A 15 1.37 9.46 -8.22
CA VAL A 15 0.03 10.04 -8.04
C VAL A 15 -0.13 10.56 -6.61
N PRO A 16 -1.11 11.44 -6.34
CA PRO A 16 -1.52 11.72 -4.98
C PRO A 16 -1.93 10.42 -4.28
N CYS A 17 -1.28 10.12 -3.16
CA CYS A 17 -1.50 8.97 -2.31
C CYS A 17 -1.92 9.43 -0.91
N HIS A 18 -2.69 8.59 -0.23
CA HIS A 18 -3.07 8.81 1.16
C HIS A 18 -1.91 8.50 2.12
N ASN A 19 -1.13 7.47 1.81
CA ASN A 19 -0.03 6.89 2.61
C ASN A 19 -0.44 6.34 3.99
N ASP A 20 -1.74 6.31 4.27
CA ASP A 20 -2.34 5.66 5.44
C ASP A 20 -3.74 5.13 5.05
N TYR A 21 -3.80 4.39 3.96
CA TYR A 21 -5.05 4.00 3.28
C TYR A 21 -5.76 2.83 3.99
N MET A 22 -5.81 2.84 5.32
CA MET A 22 -6.35 1.76 6.13
C MET A 22 -7.87 1.84 6.35
N PRO A 23 -8.55 0.71 6.67
CA PRO A 23 -10.01 0.68 6.91
C PRO A 23 -10.53 1.70 7.92
N ALA A 24 -9.75 2.04 8.94
CA ALA A 24 -10.14 2.99 9.98
C ALA A 24 -10.37 4.41 9.43
N ASN A 25 -9.74 4.74 8.30
CA ASN A 25 -9.86 6.05 7.65
C ASN A 25 -11.04 6.14 6.66
N TRP A 26 -11.83 5.07 6.56
CA TRP A 26 -13.04 5.05 5.74
C TRP A 26 -14.30 5.22 6.58
N VAL A 27 -15.13 6.19 6.21
CA VAL A 27 -16.36 6.53 6.91
C VAL A 27 -17.55 6.36 5.98
N TRP A 28 -18.46 5.46 6.34
CA TRP A 28 -19.76 5.38 5.69
C TRP A 28 -20.71 6.43 6.26
N GLY A 29 -21.18 7.35 5.43
CA GLY A 29 -22.03 8.41 5.92
C GLY A 29 -22.58 9.31 4.84
N ARG A 30 -23.43 10.25 5.28
CA ARG A 30 -24.08 11.22 4.41
C ARG A 30 -23.73 12.62 4.90
N LEU A 31 -23.08 13.42 4.05
CA LEU A 31 -22.89 14.83 4.36
C LEU A 31 -24.18 15.61 4.08
N LYS A 32 -24.30 16.79 4.69
CA LYS A 32 -25.46 17.65 4.48
C LYS A 32 -25.55 18.04 3.00
N GLY A 33 -26.65 17.65 2.35
CA GLY A 33 -26.91 17.92 0.92
C GLY A 33 -26.71 16.72 0.00
N ASP A 34 -26.11 15.63 0.48
CA ASP A 34 -26.07 14.37 -0.25
C ASP A 34 -27.46 13.72 -0.30
N GLN A 35 -27.80 13.11 -1.44
CA GLN A 35 -29.04 12.36 -1.59
C GLN A 35 -28.98 11.01 -0.86
N GLU A 36 -27.85 10.30 -0.99
CA GLU A 36 -27.62 8.97 -0.41
C GLU A 36 -26.30 8.93 0.37
N PRO A 37 -26.17 8.05 1.38
CA PRO A 37 -24.90 7.81 2.04
C PRO A 37 -23.87 7.24 1.05
N LYS A 38 -22.61 7.60 1.26
CA LYS A 38 -21.47 7.12 0.48
C LYS A 38 -20.28 6.86 1.40
N LEU A 39 -19.25 6.23 0.85
CA LEU A 39 -17.99 6.05 1.55
C LEU A 39 -17.12 7.30 1.39
N TRP A 40 -16.55 7.76 2.49
CA TRP A 40 -15.64 8.91 2.57
C TRP A 40 -14.29 8.46 3.08
N LEU A 41 -13.23 9.10 2.61
CA LEU A 41 -11.88 8.94 3.12
C LEU A 41 -11.51 10.19 3.94
N ILE A 42 -10.91 10.00 5.09
CA ILE A 42 -10.47 11.08 6.01
C ILE A 42 -9.00 10.89 6.41
N ASP A 43 -8.46 11.86 7.14
CA ASP A 43 -7.12 11.78 7.74
C ASP A 43 -5.92 11.82 6.76
N PHE A 44 -5.86 12.89 5.98
CA PHE A 44 -4.82 13.09 4.94
C PHE A 44 -3.49 13.63 5.47
N GLU A 45 -3.15 13.46 6.75
CA GLU A 45 -1.92 14.06 7.33
C GLU A 45 -0.63 13.49 6.72
N TYR A 46 -0.66 12.23 6.25
CA TYR A 46 0.44 11.60 5.51
C TYR A 46 0.32 11.75 3.98
N GLY A 47 -0.70 12.45 3.49
CA GLY A 47 -0.99 12.57 2.07
C GLY A 47 0.16 13.22 1.28
N ALA A 48 0.66 12.53 0.25
CA ALA A 48 1.77 13.00 -0.58
C ALA A 48 1.78 12.35 -1.97
N ILE A 49 2.60 12.88 -2.88
CA ILE A 49 2.81 12.26 -4.20
C ILE A 49 3.68 11.00 -4.03
N GLY A 50 3.15 9.83 -4.40
CA GLY A 50 3.77 8.53 -4.17
C GLY A 50 3.46 7.48 -5.24
N ASP A 51 3.81 6.23 -4.95
CA ASP A 51 3.41 5.06 -5.75
C ASP A 51 2.08 4.53 -5.20
N ARG A 52 1.07 4.42 -6.07
CA ARG A 52 -0.28 3.93 -5.74
C ARG A 52 -0.29 2.54 -5.10
N PHE A 53 0.69 1.69 -5.42
CA PHE A 53 0.73 0.34 -4.84
C PHE A 53 1.05 0.38 -3.35
N PHE A 54 1.66 1.45 -2.84
CA PHE A 54 1.80 1.62 -1.41
C PHE A 54 0.43 1.74 -0.73
N ASP A 55 -0.47 2.60 -1.24
CA ASP A 55 -1.84 2.71 -0.72
C ASP A 55 -2.61 1.39 -0.83
N LEU A 56 -2.57 0.73 -1.99
CA LEU A 56 -3.25 -0.56 -2.20
C LEU A 56 -2.73 -1.65 -1.25
N ALA A 57 -1.41 -1.73 -1.08
CA ALA A 57 -0.79 -2.66 -0.16
C ALA A 57 -1.09 -2.33 1.31
N ASN A 58 -1.07 -1.04 1.67
CA ASN A 58 -1.39 -0.56 3.01
C ASN A 58 -2.85 -0.87 3.36
N PHE A 59 -3.80 -0.67 2.43
CA PHE A 59 -5.19 -1.12 2.62
C PHE A 59 -5.29 -2.63 2.78
N SER A 60 -4.65 -3.38 1.88
CA SER A 60 -4.66 -4.85 1.86
C SER A 60 -4.19 -5.43 3.18
N ILE A 61 -3.03 -4.96 3.65
CA ILE A 61 -2.40 -5.51 4.83
C ILE A 61 -3.17 -5.16 6.12
N ASN A 62 -3.66 -3.91 6.23
CA ASN A 62 -4.46 -3.49 7.38
C ASN A 62 -5.86 -4.10 7.42
N SER A 63 -6.35 -4.59 6.28
CA SER A 63 -7.62 -5.34 6.17
C SER A 63 -7.44 -6.85 6.27
N ALA A 64 -6.21 -7.34 6.48
CA ALA A 64 -5.85 -8.77 6.47
C ALA A 64 -6.32 -9.51 5.20
N LEU A 65 -6.25 -8.84 4.04
CA LEU A 65 -6.63 -9.42 2.76
C LEU A 65 -5.73 -10.61 2.40
N GLN A 66 -6.38 -11.64 1.86
CA GLN A 66 -5.75 -12.81 1.26
C GLN A 66 -5.48 -12.51 -0.22
N GLU A 67 -4.62 -13.31 -0.86
CA GLU A 67 -4.22 -13.09 -2.26
C GLU A 67 -5.41 -12.95 -3.22
N LYS A 68 -6.44 -13.79 -3.08
CA LYS A 68 -7.68 -13.67 -3.89
C LYS A 68 -8.38 -12.30 -3.73
N HIS A 69 -8.35 -11.72 -2.54
CA HIS A 69 -8.95 -10.40 -2.29
C HIS A 69 -8.03 -9.27 -2.80
N ASP A 70 -6.72 -9.51 -2.85
CA ASP A 70 -5.79 -8.59 -3.51
C ASP A 70 -6.04 -8.55 -5.03
N GLU A 71 -6.36 -9.70 -5.65
CA GLU A 71 -6.79 -9.77 -7.05
C GLU A 71 -8.09 -9.01 -7.29
N GLU A 72 -9.11 -9.23 -6.46
CA GLU A 72 -10.39 -8.51 -6.52
C GLU A 72 -10.21 -6.99 -6.35
N MET A 73 -9.31 -6.57 -5.44
CA MET A 73 -8.96 -5.17 -5.24
C MET A 73 -8.30 -4.58 -6.51
N LEU A 74 -7.37 -5.31 -7.13
CA LEU A 74 -6.71 -4.88 -8.37
C LEU A 74 -7.69 -4.83 -9.55
N ASP A 75 -8.64 -5.77 -9.64
CA ASP A 75 -9.73 -5.73 -10.62
C ASP A 75 -10.62 -4.52 -10.42
N CYS A 76 -10.98 -4.19 -9.18
CA CYS A 76 -11.77 -2.99 -8.88
C CYS A 76 -11.00 -1.70 -9.22
N TYR A 77 -9.69 -1.65 -8.95
CA TYR A 77 -8.89 -0.44 -9.10
C TYR A 77 -8.47 -0.17 -10.56
N PHE A 78 -7.93 -1.18 -11.26
CA PHE A 78 -7.44 -1.04 -12.64
C PHE A 78 -8.50 -1.39 -13.68
N GLY A 79 -9.51 -2.17 -13.31
CA GLY A 79 -10.44 -2.85 -14.19
C GLY A 79 -9.96 -4.28 -14.51
N ALA A 80 -10.92 -5.21 -14.58
CA ALA A 80 -10.64 -6.62 -14.87
C ALA A 80 -9.82 -6.79 -16.16
N GLY A 81 -8.74 -7.58 -16.08
CA GLY A 81 -7.83 -7.85 -17.19
C GLY A 81 -6.89 -6.70 -17.57
N LYS A 82 -6.83 -5.62 -16.78
CA LYS A 82 -5.95 -4.45 -17.03
C LYS A 82 -4.74 -4.36 -16.12
N TRP A 83 -4.53 -5.36 -15.27
CA TRP A 83 -3.34 -5.50 -14.43
C TRP A 83 -2.69 -6.86 -14.72
N GLY A 84 -1.40 -6.98 -14.37
CA GLY A 84 -0.62 -8.18 -14.63
C GLY A 84 0.21 -8.62 -13.44
N PRO A 85 1.02 -9.69 -13.59
CA PRO A 85 1.84 -10.21 -12.51
C PRO A 85 2.75 -9.17 -11.84
N GLU A 86 3.21 -8.14 -12.57
CA GLU A 86 4.05 -7.09 -11.97
C GLU A 86 3.27 -6.21 -10.98
N HIS A 87 1.97 -5.98 -11.21
CA HIS A 87 1.11 -5.24 -10.30
C HIS A 87 0.93 -6.00 -8.97
N MET A 88 0.65 -7.30 -9.05
CA MET A 88 0.53 -8.16 -7.88
C MET A 88 1.86 -8.27 -7.12
N ALA A 89 2.98 -8.38 -7.84
CA ALA A 89 4.31 -8.39 -7.23
C ALA A 89 4.59 -7.08 -6.46
N ARG A 90 4.23 -5.92 -7.02
CA ARG A 90 4.34 -4.63 -6.32
C ARG A 90 3.47 -4.57 -5.06
N VAL A 91 2.21 -5.03 -5.11
CA VAL A 91 1.35 -5.11 -3.92
C VAL A 91 2.02 -5.96 -2.84
N LYS A 92 2.50 -7.16 -3.19
CA LYS A 92 3.19 -8.06 -2.25
C LYS A 92 4.42 -7.40 -1.61
N LEU A 93 5.26 -6.74 -2.39
CA LEU A 93 6.43 -6.02 -1.88
C LEU A 93 6.05 -4.84 -0.98
N TYR A 94 5.07 -4.03 -1.39
CA TYR A 94 4.64 -2.89 -0.59
C TYR A 94 3.92 -3.29 0.70
N LYS A 95 3.32 -4.49 0.79
CA LYS A 95 2.76 -5.01 2.06
C LYS A 95 3.88 -5.17 3.10
N VAL A 96 5.03 -5.69 2.67
CA VAL A 96 6.24 -5.83 3.50
C VAL A 96 6.79 -4.46 3.90
N VAL A 97 6.86 -3.51 2.95
CA VAL A 97 7.31 -2.14 3.24
C VAL A 97 6.36 -1.42 4.20
N SER A 98 5.05 -1.63 4.06
CA SER A 98 4.04 -1.05 4.95
C SER A 98 4.26 -1.51 6.40
N ASP A 99 4.48 -2.80 6.64
CA ASP A 99 4.76 -3.30 7.99
C ASP A 99 6.06 -2.75 8.57
N LEU A 100 7.11 -2.65 7.75
CA LEU A 100 8.36 -2.02 8.21
C LEU A 100 8.14 -0.55 8.58
N ARG A 101 7.38 0.21 7.77
CA ARG A 101 7.04 1.61 8.06
C ARG A 101 6.29 1.71 9.39
N GLU A 102 5.24 0.90 9.60
CA GLU A 102 4.45 0.93 10.83
C GLU A 102 5.28 0.57 12.06
N SER A 103 6.20 -0.40 11.93
CA SER A 103 7.12 -0.74 13.00
C SER A 103 8.01 0.44 13.37
N LEU A 104 8.65 1.08 12.38
CA LEU A 104 9.52 2.24 12.60
C LEU A 104 8.74 3.44 13.16
N TRP A 105 7.54 3.69 12.64
CA TRP A 105 6.65 4.72 13.16
C TRP A 105 6.34 4.48 14.63
N SER A 106 6.02 3.24 15.01
CA SER A 106 5.70 2.92 16.39
C SER A 106 6.87 3.14 17.33
N TYR A 107 8.09 2.74 16.94
CA TYR A 107 9.29 2.99 17.76
C TYR A 107 9.65 4.46 17.88
N VAL A 108 9.38 5.28 16.85
CA VAL A 108 9.51 6.74 16.98
C VAL A 108 8.50 7.26 18.03
N GLN A 109 7.23 6.84 17.92
CA GLN A 109 6.18 7.27 18.85
C GLN A 109 6.43 6.80 20.29
N TRP A 110 6.97 5.59 20.47
CA TRP A 110 7.40 5.09 21.78
C TRP A 110 8.36 6.05 22.50
N GLY A 111 9.26 6.71 21.75
CA GLY A 111 10.25 7.63 22.30
C GLY A 111 9.78 9.08 22.47
N VAL A 112 8.71 9.51 21.79
CA VAL A 112 8.33 10.94 21.72
C VAL A 112 6.87 11.24 22.03
N SER A 113 5.97 10.26 21.95
CA SER A 113 4.53 10.46 22.07
C SER A 113 4.04 10.34 23.51
N THR A 114 3.02 11.12 23.85
CA THR A 114 2.24 10.99 25.11
C THR A 114 0.78 10.62 24.86
N THR A 115 0.42 10.30 23.62
CA THR A 115 -0.98 10.06 23.20
C THR A 115 -1.48 8.67 23.60
N CYS A 116 -0.59 7.67 23.59
CA CYS A 116 -0.86 6.31 24.04
C CYS A 116 0.27 5.86 24.99
N SER A 117 0.09 4.69 25.63
CA SER A 117 1.12 4.13 26.51
C SER A 117 2.33 3.63 25.71
N GLN A 118 3.49 3.57 26.36
CA GLN A 118 4.70 3.04 25.73
C GLN A 118 4.54 1.56 25.39
N GLU A 119 3.85 0.80 26.23
CA GLU A 119 3.57 -0.63 25.99
C GLU A 119 2.75 -0.82 24.71
N PHE A 120 1.77 0.05 24.44
CA PHE A 120 1.00 -0.01 23.20
C PHE A 120 1.89 0.17 21.96
N TYR A 121 2.78 1.16 21.96
CA TYR A 121 3.69 1.40 20.84
C TYR A 121 4.73 0.28 20.69
N GLU A 122 5.23 -0.27 21.80
CA GLU A 122 6.14 -1.41 21.76
C GLU A 122 5.45 -2.65 21.16
N GLU A 123 4.27 -3.02 21.66
CA GLU A 123 3.51 -4.17 21.16
C GLU A 123 3.13 -4.02 19.68
N TYR A 124 2.68 -2.83 19.26
CA TYR A 124 2.36 -2.56 17.86
C TYR A 124 3.60 -2.60 16.96
N GLY A 125 4.69 -1.97 17.41
CA GLY A 125 5.97 -1.95 16.70
C GLY A 125 6.56 -3.35 16.48
N VAL A 126 6.54 -4.20 17.51
CA VAL A 126 6.96 -5.60 17.45
C VAL A 126 6.05 -6.40 16.52
N LYS A 127 4.72 -6.29 16.66
CA LYS A 127 3.75 -6.98 15.79
C LYS A 127 4.00 -6.71 14.30
N CYS A 128 4.24 -5.46 13.94
CA CYS A 128 4.52 -5.08 12.56
C CYS A 128 5.92 -5.58 12.12
N PHE A 129 6.92 -5.51 12.98
CA PHE A 129 8.27 -6.03 12.68
C PHE A 129 8.28 -7.55 12.45
N ASP A 130 7.56 -8.30 13.27
CA ASP A 130 7.46 -9.76 13.15
C ASP A 130 6.79 -10.15 11.83
N ARG A 131 5.75 -9.40 11.41
CA ARG A 131 5.10 -9.63 10.12
C ARG A 131 6.00 -9.26 8.94
N PHE A 132 6.74 -8.15 9.05
CA PHE A 132 7.76 -7.77 8.08
C PHE A 132 8.83 -8.87 7.92
N THR A 133 9.44 -9.32 9.02
CA THR A 133 10.51 -10.33 8.98
C THR A 133 10.01 -11.68 8.47
N ALA A 134 8.82 -12.12 8.93
CA ALA A 134 8.21 -13.35 8.45
C ALA A 134 7.92 -13.30 6.95
N ALA A 135 7.40 -12.18 6.43
CA ALA A 135 7.10 -12.03 5.01
C ALA A 135 8.35 -11.90 4.13
N ALA A 136 9.34 -11.13 4.58
CA ALA A 136 10.59 -10.90 3.86
C ALA A 136 11.45 -12.18 3.73
N ALA A 137 11.30 -13.14 4.64
CA ALA A 137 12.02 -14.41 4.61
C ALA A 137 11.40 -15.48 3.68
N THR A 138 10.37 -15.13 2.90
CA THR A 138 9.63 -16.10 2.08
C THR A 138 10.15 -16.18 0.64
N PRO A 139 10.09 -17.35 -0.02
CA PRO A 139 10.35 -17.46 -1.46
C PRO A 139 9.42 -16.58 -2.31
N GLN A 140 8.22 -16.28 -1.81
CA GLN A 140 7.26 -15.41 -2.47
C GLN A 140 7.75 -13.95 -2.53
N PHE A 141 8.44 -13.48 -1.49
CA PHE A 141 9.08 -12.16 -1.49
C PHE A 141 10.18 -12.06 -2.56
N GLU A 142 11.06 -13.06 -2.62
CA GLU A 142 12.12 -13.14 -3.65
C GLU A 142 11.53 -13.22 -5.06
N ALA A 143 10.49 -14.04 -5.26
CA ALA A 143 9.78 -14.12 -6.54
C ALA A 143 9.14 -12.78 -6.94
N ALA A 144 8.61 -12.03 -5.97
CA ALA A 144 8.05 -10.71 -6.22
C ALA A 144 9.13 -9.69 -6.58
N LEU A 145 10.30 -9.72 -5.93
CA LEU A 145 11.47 -8.89 -6.28
C LEU A 145 11.93 -9.16 -7.72
N ALA A 146 12.03 -10.43 -8.11
CA ALA A 146 12.36 -10.82 -9.48
C ALA A 146 11.29 -10.35 -10.48
N GLY A 147 10.01 -10.57 -10.18
CA GLY A 147 8.88 -10.22 -11.06
C GLY A 147 8.77 -8.71 -11.37
N VAL A 148 9.14 -7.84 -10.43
CA VAL A 148 9.19 -6.39 -10.69
C VAL A 148 10.43 -5.99 -11.50
N SER A 149 11.55 -6.71 -11.34
CA SER A 149 12.79 -6.46 -12.09
C SER A 149 12.66 -6.87 -13.57
N ASP A 150 12.00 -8.00 -13.85
CA ASP A 150 11.80 -8.52 -15.21
C ASP A 150 10.79 -7.68 -16.02
N GLY A 151 9.77 -7.12 -15.38
CA GLY A 151 8.83 -6.20 -16.02
C GLY A 151 9.50 -4.89 -16.48
N CYS A 152 10.63 -4.50 -15.87
CA CYS A 152 11.41 -3.32 -16.24
C CYS A 152 12.23 -3.55 -17.52
N THR A 153 12.62 -4.79 -17.83
CA THR A 153 13.44 -5.10 -19.02
C THR A 153 12.60 -5.36 -20.27
N ALA A 154 11.40 -5.92 -20.12
CA ALA A 154 10.50 -6.29 -21.24
C ALA A 154 9.92 -5.09 -22.03
N THR A 155 10.00 -3.87 -21.49
CA THR A 155 9.48 -2.65 -22.14
C THR A 155 10.55 -1.86 -22.92
N SER A 156 11.80 -2.32 -22.93
CA SER A 156 12.93 -1.64 -23.59
C SER A 156 13.21 -2.07 -25.04
N GLY A 157 12.42 -3.00 -25.58
CA GLY A 157 12.66 -3.59 -26.91
C GLY A 157 11.44 -3.59 -27.82
N LYS A 158 10.98 -2.42 -28.26
CA LYS A 158 10.25 -2.22 -29.53
C LYS A 158 10.45 -0.80 -30.04
#